data_AF-A0A4Q5RG03-F1
#
_entry.id   AF-A0A4Q5RG03-F1
#
_cell.length_a   1.000
_cell.length_b   1.000
_cell.length_c   1.000
_cell.angle_alpha   90.00
_cell.angle_beta   90.00
_cell.angle_gamma   90.00
#
_symmetry.space_group_name_H-M   'P 1'
#
loop_
_entity.id
_entity.type
_entity.pdbx_description
1 polymer ?
#
loop_
_entity_poly.entity_id
_entity_poly.type
_entity_poly.pdbx_seq_one_letter_code
_entity_poly.pdbx_strand_id
1 'polypeptide(L)'
;MKKILMLLSAVFLLSCDKDDDKPLRYFEVGTNANPGDWRDTIFIVATSDETLLSQVEAQLLLPVNQRKLVHGALVKGSGGYNKNAAHEFKWHFREDDWQLADVTAEIYDGRPYSDLDLHTTYWLDTVKRFGPWSSYIKREIIK
;
A
#
# COMPACT_ATOMS: atom_id res chain seq x y z
N MET A 1 -12.55 -55.79 -37.35
CA MET A 1 -12.90 -54.54 -36.64
C MET A 1 -12.25 -54.58 -35.26
N LYS A 2 -11.08 -53.96 -35.08
CA LYS A 2 -10.34 -53.96 -33.81
C LYS A 2 -10.17 -52.50 -33.39
N LYS A 3 -10.94 -52.09 -32.37
CA LYS A 3 -10.85 -50.75 -31.78
C LYS A 3 -9.56 -50.72 -30.95
N ILE A 4 -8.57 -49.93 -31.37
CA ILE A 4 -7.41 -49.60 -30.54
C ILE A 4 -7.73 -48.26 -29.90
N LEU A 5 -7.97 -48.33 -28.59
CA LEU A 5 -8.24 -47.23 -27.69
C LEU A 5 -6.97 -46.38 -27.55
N MET A 6 -7.05 -45.10 -27.92
CA MET A 6 -6.08 -44.07 -27.56
C MET A 6 -5.98 -44.00 -26.03
N LEU A 7 -4.78 -44.05 -25.49
CA LEU A 7 -4.51 -43.63 -24.11
C LEU A 7 -3.59 -42.41 -24.16
N LEU A 8 -4.21 -41.24 -24.01
CA LEU A 8 -3.55 -39.95 -23.83
C LEU A 8 -2.89 -39.95 -22.44
N SER A 9 -1.56 -39.94 -22.38
CA SER A 9 -0.84 -39.71 -21.12
C SER A 9 -0.53 -38.22 -21.00
N ALA A 10 -1.46 -37.47 -20.40
CA ALA A 10 -1.22 -36.08 -20.00
C ALA A 10 -0.44 -36.09 -18.68
N VAL A 11 0.84 -35.73 -18.74
CA VAL A 11 1.66 -35.48 -17.56
C VAL A 11 1.21 -34.14 -16.96
N PHE A 12 0.39 -34.19 -15.92
CA PHE A 12 0.14 -33.04 -15.06
C PHE A 12 1.41 -32.79 -14.23
N LEU A 13 2.23 -31.82 -14.66
CA LEU A 13 3.21 -31.21 -13.78
C LEU A 13 2.44 -30.45 -12.71
N LEU A 14 2.38 -31.04 -11.51
CA LEU A 14 2.05 -30.34 -10.27
C LEU A 14 3.13 -29.27 -10.07
N SER A 15 2.84 -28.04 -10.52
CA SER A 15 3.53 -26.86 -10.03
C SER A 15 3.13 -26.70 -8.57
N CYS A 16 3.98 -27.18 -7.66
CA CYS A 16 3.93 -26.74 -6.28
C CYS A 16 4.36 -25.27 -6.27
N ASP A 17 3.44 -24.34 -6.50
CA ASP A 17 3.59 -23.01 -5.93
C ASP A 17 3.41 -23.20 -4.43
N LYS A 18 4.54 -23.26 -3.72
CA LYS A 18 4.51 -22.89 -2.32
C LYS A 18 4.14 -21.41 -2.34
N ASP A 19 3.02 -21.05 -1.73
CA ASP A 19 2.77 -19.69 -1.28
C ASP A 19 3.86 -19.34 -0.27
N ASP A 20 5.06 -19.05 -0.76
CA ASP A 20 6.11 -18.41 0.01
C ASP A 20 5.62 -16.99 0.21
N ASP A 21 5.19 -16.66 1.44
CA ASP A 21 4.86 -15.28 1.83
C ASP A 21 6.05 -14.39 1.47
N LYS A 22 5.91 -13.67 0.36
CA LYS A 22 6.94 -12.79 -0.15
C LYS A 22 7.22 -11.71 0.90
N PRO A 23 8.50 -11.39 1.18
CA PRO A 23 8.83 -10.39 2.17
C PRO A 23 8.26 -9.03 1.79
N LEU A 24 7.67 -8.34 2.76
CA LEU A 24 7.18 -6.97 2.57
C LEU A 24 8.35 -6.02 2.32
N ARG A 25 8.15 -5.11 1.35
CA ARG A 25 8.97 -3.90 1.17
C ARG A 25 8.23 -2.70 1.72
N TYR A 26 8.97 -1.75 2.27
CA TYR A 26 8.42 -0.62 3.03
C TYR A 26 8.75 0.70 2.37
N PHE A 27 7.76 1.61 2.31
CA PHE A 27 7.91 2.88 1.62
C PHE A 27 7.39 4.02 2.48
N GLU A 28 8.19 5.07 2.62
CA GLU A 28 7.70 6.35 3.14
C GLU A 28 6.81 6.99 2.08
N VAL A 29 5.61 7.38 2.49
CA VAL A 29 4.72 8.25 1.74
C VAL A 29 4.86 9.64 2.33
N GLY A 30 5.30 10.61 1.51
CA GLY A 30 5.36 12.00 1.91
C GLY A 30 4.05 12.72 1.64
N THR A 31 3.77 13.77 2.40
CA THR A 31 2.68 14.71 2.12
C THR A 31 3.27 16.09 1.80
N ASN A 32 2.81 16.71 0.71
CA ASN A 32 3.22 18.06 0.32
C ASN A 32 2.34 19.17 0.93
N ALA A 33 1.43 18.81 1.85
CA ALA A 33 0.65 19.79 2.59
C ALA A 33 1.58 20.57 3.52
N ASN A 34 1.41 21.89 3.65
CA ASN A 34 2.08 22.69 4.68
C ASN A 34 1.59 22.20 6.05
N PRO A 35 2.34 21.33 6.74
CA PRO A 35 1.81 20.63 7.89
C PRO A 35 1.91 21.54 9.10
N GLY A 36 0.77 21.81 9.75
CA GLY A 36 0.77 22.45 11.07
C GLY A 36 1.42 21.56 12.14
N ASP A 37 1.49 20.25 11.90
CA ASP A 37 2.09 19.25 12.79
C ASP A 37 3.08 18.36 12.03
N TRP A 38 4.29 18.19 12.55
CA TRP A 38 5.34 17.40 11.90
C TRP A 38 4.92 15.94 11.66
N ARG A 39 3.97 15.39 12.45
CA ARG A 39 3.48 14.02 12.29
C ARG A 39 2.69 13.82 11.01
N ASP A 40 2.15 14.88 10.41
CA ASP A 40 1.40 14.81 9.15
C ASP A 40 2.30 14.67 7.91
N THR A 41 3.62 14.82 8.06
CA THR A 41 4.57 14.90 6.93
C THR A 41 4.82 13.58 6.22
N ILE A 42 4.79 12.46 6.95
CA ILE A 42 5.01 11.13 6.40
C ILE A 42 4.16 10.07 7.10
N PHE A 43 3.91 8.98 6.39
CA PHE A 43 3.49 7.69 6.94
C PHE A 43 4.18 6.58 6.14
N ILE A 44 4.12 5.33 6.60
CA ILE A 44 4.78 4.20 5.95
C ILE A 44 3.72 3.20 5.47
N VAL A 45 3.86 2.75 4.23
CA VAL A 45 3.09 1.66 3.64
C VAL A 45 3.99 0.48 3.33
N ALA A 46 3.41 -0.71 3.22
CA ALA A 46 4.14 -1.93 2.91
C ALA A 46 3.39 -2.75 1.87
N THR A 47 4.11 -3.46 1.01
CA THR A 47 3.51 -4.43 0.08
C THR A 47 4.52 -5.49 -0.33
N SER A 48 4.02 -6.63 -0.77
CA SER A 48 4.76 -7.67 -1.47
C SER A 48 4.22 -7.95 -2.89
N ASP A 49 3.24 -7.15 -3.35
CA ASP A 49 2.68 -7.25 -4.70
C ASP A 49 3.69 -6.74 -5.74
N GLU A 50 4.22 -7.64 -6.57
CA GLU A 50 5.25 -7.31 -7.57
C GLU A 50 4.80 -6.28 -8.62
N THR A 51 3.50 -6.26 -8.93
CA THR A 51 2.94 -5.29 -9.87
C THR A 51 3.00 -3.90 -9.25
N LEU A 52 2.56 -3.78 -8.00
CA LEU A 52 2.62 -2.52 -7.27
C LEU A 52 4.08 -2.09 -7.02
N LEU A 53 4.97 -3.02 -6.68
CA LEU A 53 6.40 -2.74 -6.52
C LEU A 53 7.02 -2.17 -7.81
N SER A 54 6.70 -2.76 -8.97
CA SER A 54 7.15 -2.24 -10.26
C SER A 54 6.63 -0.82 -10.53
N GLN A 55 5.38 -0.53 -10.16
CA GLN A 55 4.82 0.81 -10.29
C GLN A 55 5.50 1.81 -9.34
N VAL A 56 5.76 1.41 -8.10
CA VAL A 56 6.47 2.22 -7.11
C VAL A 56 7.87 2.59 -7.60
N GLU A 57 8.61 1.62 -8.14
CA GLU A 57 9.93 1.86 -8.74
C GLU A 57 9.85 2.86 -9.89
N ALA A 58 8.84 2.74 -10.76
CA ALA A 58 8.60 3.74 -11.80
C ALA A 58 8.28 5.13 -11.23
N GLN A 59 7.50 5.24 -10.15
CA GLN A 59 7.22 6.53 -9.49
C GLN A 59 8.49 7.15 -8.90
N LEU A 60 9.39 6.35 -8.34
CA LEU A 60 10.64 6.84 -7.72
C LEU A 60 11.60 7.48 -8.74
N LEU A 61 11.48 7.13 -10.02
CA LEU A 61 12.23 7.76 -11.13
C LEU A 61 11.64 9.11 -11.58
N LEU A 62 10.40 9.43 -11.19
CA LEU A 62 9.73 10.67 -11.57
C LEU A 62 10.04 11.81 -10.58
N PRO A 63 10.03 13.07 -11.03
CA PRO A 63 9.91 14.24 -10.14
C PRO A 63 8.68 14.11 -9.22
N VAL A 64 8.78 14.60 -7.98
CA VAL A 64 7.72 14.45 -6.96
C VAL A 64 6.36 14.95 -7.43
N ASN A 65 6.31 16.08 -8.15
CA ASN A 65 5.07 16.68 -8.66
C ASN A 65 4.45 15.92 -9.86
N GLN A 66 5.09 14.85 -10.34
CA GLN A 66 4.57 13.95 -11.37
C GLN A 66 4.20 12.58 -10.82
N ARG A 67 4.37 12.37 -9.50
CA ARG A 67 4.07 11.08 -8.86
C ARG A 67 2.57 10.95 -8.59
N LYS A 68 2.09 9.71 -8.69
CA LYS A 68 0.73 9.31 -8.34
C LYS A 68 0.50 9.37 -6.84
N LEU A 69 -0.76 9.58 -6.48
CA LEU A 69 -1.26 9.57 -5.12
C LEU A 69 -1.28 8.15 -4.57
N VAL A 70 -1.07 8.02 -3.26
CA VAL A 70 -1.10 6.73 -2.56
C VAL A 70 -2.45 6.59 -1.86
N HIS A 71 -3.14 5.48 -2.10
CA HIS A 71 -4.51 5.25 -1.61
C HIS A 71 -4.68 3.80 -1.18
N GLY A 72 -5.32 3.54 -0.04
CA GLY A 72 -5.54 2.16 0.43
C GLY A 72 -6.61 2.02 1.50
N ALA A 73 -7.05 0.78 1.72
CA ALA A 73 -7.90 0.43 2.84
C ALA A 73 -7.13 0.51 4.17
N LEU A 74 -7.79 1.02 5.19
CA LEU A 74 -7.23 1.17 6.53
C LEU A 74 -7.47 -0.08 7.38
N VAL A 75 -6.47 -0.43 8.16
CA VAL A 75 -6.52 -1.49 9.19
C VAL A 75 -6.07 -0.89 10.52
N LYS A 76 -6.64 -1.40 11.62
CA LYS A 76 -6.31 -0.96 12.98
C LYS A 76 -4.87 -1.32 13.36
N GLY A 77 -4.21 -0.42 14.09
CA GLY A 77 -2.83 -0.57 14.56
C GLY A 77 -1.80 -0.14 13.51
N SER A 78 -0.52 -0.04 13.88
CA SER A 78 0.55 0.44 12.98
C SER A 78 1.09 -0.61 12.01
N GLY A 79 0.65 -1.87 12.12
CA GLY A 79 1.32 -3.02 11.49
C GLY A 79 2.74 -3.27 12.06
N GLY A 80 3.13 -2.57 13.13
CA GLY A 80 4.49 -2.56 13.66
C GLY A 80 5.51 -1.86 12.76
N TYR A 81 5.07 -1.06 11.78
CA TYR A 81 5.95 -0.31 10.88
C TYR A 81 5.48 1.12 10.59
N ASN A 82 4.17 1.39 10.64
CA ASN A 82 3.65 2.71 10.30
C ASN A 82 3.96 3.72 11.42
N LYS A 83 4.94 4.58 11.17
CA LYS A 83 5.40 5.61 12.11
C LYS A 83 5.93 6.83 11.39
N ASN A 84 5.99 7.94 12.12
CA ASN A 84 6.73 9.13 11.76
C ASN A 84 7.62 9.52 12.93
N ALA A 85 8.94 9.47 12.76
CA ALA A 85 9.93 9.60 13.83
C ALA A 85 9.55 8.79 15.09
N ALA A 86 9.24 9.46 16.21
CA ALA A 86 8.86 8.83 17.48
C ALA A 86 7.36 8.50 17.59
N HIS A 87 6.53 8.94 16.64
CA HIS A 87 5.08 8.72 16.66
C HIS A 87 4.72 7.43 15.93
N GLU A 88 4.06 6.52 16.61
CA GLU A 88 3.49 5.30 16.02
C GLU A 88 2.00 5.52 15.74
N PHE A 89 1.59 5.29 14.49
CA PHE A 89 0.20 5.49 14.08
C PHE A 89 -0.71 4.36 14.57
N LYS A 90 -1.97 4.68 14.86
CA LYS A 90 -3.01 3.73 15.29
C LYS A 90 -3.68 3.00 14.13
N TRP A 91 -3.12 3.13 12.94
CA TRP A 91 -3.63 2.63 11.68
C TRP A 91 -2.47 2.34 10.73
N HIS A 92 -2.72 1.50 9.73
CA HIS A 92 -1.86 1.27 8.58
C HIS A 92 -2.72 0.94 7.35
N PHE A 93 -2.11 0.93 6.18
CA PHE A 93 -2.75 0.38 4.98
C PHE A 93 -2.66 -1.14 5.01
N ARG A 94 -3.75 -1.80 4.63
CA ARG A 94 -3.72 -3.24 4.33
C ARG A 94 -2.72 -3.48 3.19
N GLU A 95 -1.77 -4.38 3.41
CA GLU A 95 -0.57 -4.55 2.58
C GLU A 95 -0.86 -5.06 1.16
N ASP A 96 -2.05 -5.65 0.97
CA ASP A 96 -2.54 -6.26 -0.27
C ASP A 96 -3.57 -5.39 -1.03
N ASP A 97 -3.93 -4.19 -0.54
CA ASP A 97 -5.06 -3.40 -1.08
C ASP A 97 -4.70 -1.99 -1.54
N TRP A 98 -3.58 -1.44 -1.10
CA TRP A 98 -3.22 -0.09 -1.49
C TRP A 98 -2.69 -0.02 -2.92
N GLN A 99 -2.84 1.14 -3.54
CA GLN A 99 -2.60 1.36 -4.96
C GLN A 99 -2.12 2.79 -5.22
N LEU A 100 -1.62 3.01 -6.43
CA LEU A 100 -1.24 4.31 -6.96
C LEU A 100 -2.32 4.84 -7.90
N ALA A 101 -2.84 6.03 -7.62
CA ALA A 101 -3.94 6.64 -8.36
C ALA A 101 -3.59 8.04 -8.86
N ASP A 102 -4.14 8.42 -10.02
CA ASP A 102 -4.00 9.78 -10.53
C ASP A 102 -4.89 10.77 -9.77
N VAL A 103 -6.02 10.30 -9.24
CA VAL A 103 -6.96 11.04 -8.37
C VAL A 103 -7.58 10.08 -7.35
N THR A 104 -7.99 10.61 -6.20
CA THR A 104 -8.77 9.88 -5.19
C THR A 104 -10.05 10.67 -4.86
N ALA A 105 -11.06 10.03 -4.26
CA ALA A 105 -12.27 10.74 -3.86
C ALA A 105 -12.01 11.70 -2.70
N GLU A 106 -12.68 12.85 -2.68
CA GLU A 106 -12.53 13.90 -1.65
C GLU A 106 -12.73 13.37 -0.23
N ILE A 107 -13.63 12.39 -0.04
CA ILE A 107 -13.88 11.76 1.26
C ILE A 107 -12.67 10.99 1.81
N TYR A 108 -11.68 10.65 0.98
CA TYR A 108 -10.45 9.98 1.39
C TYR A 108 -9.28 10.95 1.64
N ASP A 109 -9.48 12.25 1.37
CA ASP A 109 -8.45 13.26 1.59
C ASP A 109 -8.36 13.67 3.06
N GLY A 110 -7.14 13.99 3.51
CA GLY A 110 -6.87 14.38 4.89
C GLY A 110 -5.39 14.27 5.24
N ARG A 111 -5.08 14.42 6.53
CA ARG A 111 -3.72 14.36 7.05
C ARG A 111 -3.49 13.13 7.93
N PRO A 112 -2.30 12.49 7.84
CA PRO A 112 -2.00 11.23 8.53
C PRO A 112 -2.25 11.25 10.04
N TYR A 113 -1.91 12.35 10.72
CA TYR A 113 -2.04 12.49 12.16
C TYR A 113 -3.25 13.32 12.57
N SER A 114 -3.33 14.58 12.13
CA SER A 114 -4.33 15.52 12.65
C SER A 114 -5.75 15.12 12.32
N ASP A 115 -5.97 14.51 11.14
CA ASP A 115 -7.29 14.15 10.66
C ASP A 115 -7.58 12.67 10.90
N LEU A 116 -6.60 11.79 10.62
CA LEU A 116 -6.80 10.35 10.70
C LEU A 116 -6.44 9.78 12.09
N ASP A 117 -5.21 9.95 12.57
CA ASP A 117 -4.74 9.31 13.81
C ASP A 117 -5.43 9.82 15.09
N LEU A 118 -5.89 11.07 15.08
CA LEU A 118 -6.70 11.64 16.15
C LEU A 118 -8.17 11.20 16.09
N HIS A 119 -8.66 10.80 14.92
CA HIS A 119 -10.05 10.39 14.69
C HIS A 119 -10.17 8.96 14.15
N THR A 120 -9.27 8.07 14.59
CA THR A 120 -9.07 6.73 14.01
C THR A 120 -10.35 5.89 13.97
N THR A 121 -11.22 5.98 14.98
CA THR A 121 -12.50 5.26 14.99
C THR A 121 -13.39 5.65 13.80
N TYR A 122 -13.54 6.96 13.54
CA TYR A 122 -14.33 7.45 12.41
C TYR A 122 -13.74 6.96 11.07
N TRP A 123 -12.42 7.04 10.93
CA TRP A 123 -11.75 6.62 9.70
C TRP A 123 -11.80 5.11 9.48
N LEU A 124 -11.61 4.30 10.51
CA LEU A 124 -11.68 2.84 10.38
C LEU A 124 -13.11 2.33 10.17
N ASP A 125 -14.09 2.92 10.85
CA ASP A 125 -15.45 2.39 10.87
C ASP A 125 -16.33 2.98 9.75
N THR A 126 -16.10 4.24 9.39
CA THR A 126 -16.93 4.98 8.41
C THR A 126 -16.23 5.16 7.07
N VAL A 127 -15.07 5.81 7.03
CA VAL A 127 -14.40 6.18 5.75
C VAL A 127 -13.71 4.98 5.11
N LYS A 128 -13.09 4.13 5.94
CA LYS A 128 -12.41 2.85 5.64
C LYS A 128 -11.20 2.92 4.73
N ARG A 129 -10.99 4.03 4.03
CA ARG A 129 -9.86 4.24 3.13
C ARG A 129 -9.26 5.61 3.38
N PHE A 130 -7.99 5.74 3.03
CA PHE A 130 -7.28 7.01 3.08
C PHE A 130 -6.47 7.15 1.80
N GLY A 131 -6.48 8.34 1.23
CA GLY A 131 -5.88 8.63 -0.06
C GLY A 131 -5.64 10.12 -0.20
N PRO A 132 -4.73 10.70 0.57
CA PRO A 132 -4.58 12.14 0.66
C PRO A 132 -4.05 12.72 -0.65
N TRP A 133 -4.65 13.81 -1.13
CA TRP A 133 -4.31 14.46 -2.41
C TRP A 133 -2.92 15.08 -2.43
N SER A 134 -2.30 15.24 -1.27
CA SER A 134 -0.93 15.70 -1.14
C SER A 134 0.11 14.58 -1.11
N SER A 135 -0.31 13.31 -1.19
CA SER A 135 0.60 12.16 -1.09
C SER A 135 1.46 11.94 -2.31
N TYR A 136 2.62 11.33 -2.06
CA TYR A 136 3.48 10.73 -3.07
C TYR A 136 4.37 9.67 -2.41
N ILE A 137 4.77 8.64 -3.15
CA ILE A 137 5.85 7.75 -2.70
C ILE A 137 7.12 8.59 -2.60
N LYS A 138 7.71 8.68 -1.40
CA LYS A 138 8.92 9.47 -1.14
C LYS A 138 10.18 8.66 -1.41
N ARG A 139 10.28 7.48 -0.77
CA ARG A 139 11.43 6.56 -0.87
C ARG A 139 11.10 5.19 -0.30
N GLU A 140 11.86 4.19 -0.71
CA GLU A 140 11.94 2.90 -0.02
C GLU A 140 12.77 3.02 1.26
N ILE A 141 12.43 2.21 2.27
CA ILE A 141 13.16 2.10 3.53
C ILE A 141 13.37 0.62 3.92
N ILE A 142 14.40 0.38 4.72
CA ILE A 142 14.65 -0.92 5.36
C ILE A 142 14.09 -0.83 6.80
N LYS A 143 13.32 -1.84 7.22
CA LYS A 143 12.72 -1.92 8.55
C LYS A 143 13.70 -2.46 9.59
#